data_AF-A0AA86TMD3-F1
#
_entry.id   AF-A0AA86TMD3-F1
#
_cell.length_a   1.000
_cell.length_b   1.000
_cell.length_c   1.000
_cell.angle_alpha   90.00
_cell.angle_beta   90.00
_cell.angle_gamma   90.00
#
_symmetry.space_group_name_H-M   'P 1'
#
loop_
_entity.id
_entity.type
_entity.pdbx_description
1 polymer ?
#
loop_
_entity_poly.entity_id
_entity_poly.type
_entity_poly.pdbx_seq_one_letter_code
_entity_poly.pdbx_strand_id
1 'polypeptide(L)'
;MEKFLDEHSRNNIRAIFTGHDHLFAAFKRNHQYIFVSGGGGGDITNMRSILQGKRAWETKTLKGPLQILNDNCLGYEHHLDSELMMTRTDVTFEPHKIKYSVVNADSQKVVHVYEQEF
;
A
#
# COMPACT_ATOMS: atom_id res chain seq x y z
N MET A 1 8.03 -11.25 -3.78
CA MET A 1 6.79 -10.66 -4.33
C MET A 1 6.96 -10.22 -5.77
N GLU A 2 7.99 -9.43 -6.11
CA GLU A 2 8.17 -8.88 -7.47
C GLU A 2 8.17 -9.93 -8.59
N LYS A 3 8.93 -11.02 -8.44
CA LYS A 3 8.94 -12.12 -9.42
C LYS A 3 7.55 -12.71 -9.67
N PHE A 4 6.72 -12.83 -8.62
CA PHE A 4 5.34 -13.31 -8.75
C PHE A 4 4.49 -12.33 -9.58
N LEU A 5 4.62 -11.03 -9.33
CA LEU A 5 3.90 -9.99 -10.08
C LEU A 5 4.31 -9.97 -11.55
N ASP A 6 5.60 -10.18 -11.84
CA ASP A 6 6.10 -10.23 -13.21
C ASP A 6 5.61 -11.49 -13.95
N GLU A 7 5.65 -12.66 -13.29
CA GLU A 7 5.11 -13.92 -13.82
C GLU A 7 3.60 -13.84 -14.08
N HIS A 8 2.88 -13.06 -13.28
CA HIS A 8 1.43 -12.88 -13.39
C HIS A 8 1.05 -11.54 -14.02
N SER A 9 1.99 -10.87 -14.70
CA SER A 9 1.78 -9.56 -15.33
C SER A 9 0.81 -9.58 -16.52
N ARG A 10 0.48 -10.77 -17.03
CA ARG A 10 -0.53 -11.00 -18.08
C ARG A 10 -1.86 -11.54 -17.55
N ASN A 11 -1.93 -11.82 -16.25
CA ASN A 11 -3.15 -12.34 -15.65
C ASN A 11 -4.08 -11.18 -15.29
N ASN A 12 -5.39 -11.41 -15.33
CA ASN A 12 -6.43 -10.45 -14.97
C ASN A 12 -6.46 -10.09 -13.46
N ILE A 13 -5.33 -10.23 -12.76
CA ILE A 13 -5.19 -9.81 -11.36
C ILE A 13 -5.09 -8.28 -11.38
N ARG A 14 -6.03 -7.62 -10.69
CA ARG A 14 -6.13 -6.15 -10.63
C ARG A 14 -5.63 -5.60 -9.30
N ALA A 15 -5.87 -6.32 -8.21
CA ALA A 15 -5.35 -5.98 -6.89
C ALA A 15 -4.99 -7.22 -6.06
N ILE A 16 -4.03 -7.06 -5.17
CA ILE A 16 -3.65 -8.02 -4.13
C ILE A 16 -3.88 -7.36 -2.78
N PHE A 17 -4.51 -8.08 -1.85
CA PHE A 17 -4.76 -7.62 -0.49
C PHE A 17 -3.98 -8.50 0.48
N THR A 18 -3.25 -7.88 1.39
CA THR A 18 -2.48 -8.55 2.44
C THR A 18 -2.68 -7.85 3.79
N GLY A 19 -2.26 -8.52 4.86
CA GLY A 19 -2.24 -7.96 6.22
C GLY A 19 -0.85 -8.15 6.82
N HIS A 20 -0.79 -8.56 8.10
CA HIS A 20 0.42 -8.84 8.89
C HIS A 20 1.21 -7.62 9.36
N ASP A 21 1.36 -6.59 8.53
CA ASP A 21 2.26 -5.47 8.87
C ASP A 21 1.62 -4.41 9.78
N HIS A 22 0.37 -4.60 10.21
CA HIS A 22 -0.36 -3.71 11.15
C HIS A 22 -0.33 -2.20 10.80
N LEU A 23 -0.17 -1.87 9.51
CA LEU A 23 -0.21 -0.53 8.97
C LEU A 23 -0.98 -0.54 7.63
N PHE A 24 -1.44 0.63 7.21
CA PHE A 24 -1.88 0.80 5.84
C PHE A 24 -0.65 0.98 4.94
N ALA A 25 -0.55 0.24 3.84
CA ALA A 25 0.35 0.56 2.76
C ALA A 25 -0.27 0.26 1.39
N ALA A 26 0.08 1.07 0.39
CA ALA A 26 -0.32 0.88 -1.00
C ALA A 26 0.90 0.91 -1.90
N PHE A 27 0.91 -0.02 -2.86
CA PHE A 27 1.92 -0.11 -3.90
C PHE A 27 1.24 -0.30 -5.25
N LYS A 28 1.93 0.10 -6.33
CA LYS A 28 1.50 -0.17 -7.70
C LYS A 28 2.68 -0.62 -8.54
N ARG A 29 2.57 -1.82 -9.11
CA ARG A 29 3.50 -2.34 -10.11
C ARG A 29 2.69 -2.75 -11.33
N ASN A 30 3.09 -2.28 -12.51
CA ASN A 30 2.33 -2.47 -13.74
C ASN A 30 0.86 -2.00 -13.59
N HIS A 31 -0.08 -2.88 -13.85
CA HIS A 31 -1.52 -2.67 -13.75
C HIS A 31 -2.10 -3.33 -12.48
N GLN A 32 -1.27 -3.63 -11.47
CA GLN A 32 -1.66 -4.32 -10.25
C GLN A 32 -1.46 -3.39 -9.05
N TYR A 33 -2.53 -3.19 -8.29
CA TYR A 33 -2.44 -2.59 -6.96
C TYR A 33 -2.12 -3.63 -5.91
N ILE A 34 -1.38 -3.25 -4.88
CA ILE A 34 -1.13 -4.07 -3.70
C ILE A 34 -1.49 -3.23 -2.49
N PHE A 35 -2.37 -3.74 -1.65
CA PHE A 35 -2.81 -3.08 -0.44
C PHE A 35 -2.46 -3.94 0.77
N VAL A 36 -1.75 -3.34 1.72
CA VAL A 36 -1.59 -3.85 3.07
C VAL A 36 -2.67 -3.18 3.91
N SER A 37 -3.64 -3.96 4.38
CA SER A 37 -4.69 -3.47 5.27
C SER A 37 -4.22 -3.55 6.73
N GLY A 38 -4.29 -2.43 7.44
CA GLY A 38 -3.89 -2.34 8.85
C GLY A 38 -4.86 -3.09 9.75
N GLY A 39 -4.50 -4.32 10.14
CA GLY A 39 -5.38 -5.22 10.91
C GLY A 39 -5.34 -5.04 12.44
N GLY A 40 -6.48 -4.64 13.00
CA GLY A 40 -7.25 -5.26 14.10
C GLY A 40 -6.66 -5.63 15.48
N GLY A 41 -5.35 -5.79 15.66
CA GLY A 41 -4.83 -6.64 16.75
C GLY A 41 -3.56 -6.19 17.46
N GLY A 42 -3.05 -4.99 17.19
CA GLY A 42 -1.87 -4.46 17.88
C GLY A 42 -1.36 -3.17 17.26
N ASP A 43 -0.97 -2.23 18.11
CA ASP A 43 -0.47 -0.92 17.69
C ASP A 43 1.01 -1.02 17.31
N ILE A 44 1.32 -0.91 16.01
CA ILE A 44 2.66 -0.48 15.62
C ILE A 44 2.74 1.02 15.88
N THR A 45 3.67 1.42 16.75
CA THR A 45 3.81 2.83 17.14
C THR A 45 4.64 3.64 16.15
N ASN A 46 5.44 3.01 15.29
CA ASN A 46 6.36 3.69 14.36
C ASN A 46 6.62 2.88 13.08
N MET A 47 6.65 3.55 11.92
CA MET A 47 7.20 3.01 10.68
C MET A 47 8.69 3.32 10.61
N ARG A 48 9.46 2.40 10.03
CA ARG A 48 10.89 2.57 9.77
C ARG A 48 11.10 2.54 8.26
N SER A 49 11.52 3.66 7.69
CA SER A 49 11.89 3.76 6.28
C SER A 49 13.22 4.50 6.13
N ILE A 50 13.84 4.44 4.96
CA ILE A 50 15.00 5.25 4.63
C ILE A 50 14.59 6.19 3.48
N LEU A 51 14.58 7.51 3.75
CA LEU A 51 14.26 8.57 2.80
C LEU A 51 15.54 9.34 2.48
N GLN A 52 15.93 9.43 1.20
CA GLN A 52 17.03 10.28 0.73
C GLN A 52 18.36 10.07 1.49
N GLY A 53 18.73 8.81 1.76
CA GLY A 53 19.95 8.46 2.50
C GLY A 53 19.87 8.69 4.01
N LYS A 54 18.73 9.18 4.54
CA LYS A 54 18.48 9.35 5.97
C LYS A 54 17.41 8.35 6.41
N ARG A 55 17.63 7.67 7.54
CA ARG A 55 16.59 6.83 8.15
C ARG A 55 15.44 7.75 8.57
N ALA A 56 14.28 7.60 7.94
CA ALA A 56 13.00 8.15 8.39
C ALA A 56 12.51 7.27 9.54
N TRP A 57 13.13 7.46 10.69
CA TRP A 57 12.62 6.96 11.95
C TRP A 57 11.38 7.79 12.33
N GLU A 58 10.30 7.12 12.75
CA GLU A 58 9.20 7.75 13.50
C GLU A 58 8.20 8.60 12.69
N THR A 59 8.02 8.35 11.39
CA THR A 59 6.92 9.01 10.65
C THR A 59 5.62 8.20 10.78
N LYS A 60 4.50 8.92 10.97
CA LYS A 60 3.14 8.33 10.91
C LYS A 60 2.64 8.12 9.49
N THR A 61 3.30 8.77 8.51
CA THR A 61 2.95 8.75 7.10
C THR A 61 4.21 8.72 6.25
N LEU A 62 4.19 7.91 5.19
CA LEU A 62 5.18 7.89 4.12
C LEU A 62 4.46 8.07 2.79
N LYS A 63 5.04 8.89 1.91
CA LYS A 63 4.55 9.13 0.56
C LYS A 63 5.63 8.72 -0.44
N GLY A 64 5.24 7.94 -1.44
CA GLY A 64 6.13 7.42 -2.46
C GLY A 64 6.05 8.13 -3.81
N PRO A 65 6.79 7.63 -4.82
CA PRO A 65 7.71 6.49 -4.71
C PRO A 65 8.89 6.80 -3.80
N LEU A 66 9.33 5.79 -3.04
CA LEU A 66 10.48 5.90 -2.15
C LEU A 66 11.76 5.58 -2.93
N GLN A 67 12.89 6.16 -2.52
CA GLN A 67 14.18 5.90 -3.16
C GLN A 67 14.78 4.59 -2.65
N ILE A 68 15.21 3.73 -3.57
CA ILE A 68 16.03 2.56 -3.24
C ILE A 68 17.42 3.07 -2.84
N LEU A 69 17.82 2.76 -1.61
CA LEU A 69 19.11 3.21 -1.05
C LEU A 69 20.09 2.07 -0.82
N ASN A 70 19.61 0.84 -0.80
CA ASN A 70 20.39 -0.39 -0.77
C ASN A 70 19.50 -1.58 -1.15
N ASP A 71 20.12 -2.76 -1.32
CA ASP A 71 19.47 -3.99 -1.77
C ASP A 71 18.39 -4.54 -0.82
N ASN A 72 18.28 -4.02 0.42
CA ASN A 72 17.25 -4.42 1.37
C ASN A 72 15.93 -3.63 1.23
N CYS A 73 15.88 -2.61 0.36
CA CYS A 73 14.73 -1.73 0.17
C CYS A 73 13.91 -2.10 -1.09
N LEU A 74 13.54 -3.37 -1.24
CA LEU A 74 12.77 -3.86 -2.41
C LEU A 74 11.36 -3.27 -2.44
N GLY A 75 10.87 -2.94 -3.64
CA GLY A 75 9.53 -2.39 -3.89
C GLY A 75 9.32 -0.93 -3.47
N TYR A 76 10.37 -0.21 -3.04
CA TYR A 76 10.31 1.21 -2.66
C TYR A 76 9.88 2.10 -3.84
N GLU A 77 10.34 1.78 -5.03
CA GLU A 77 10.00 2.43 -6.29
C GLU A 77 8.53 2.23 -6.70
N HIS A 78 7.85 1.23 -6.14
CA HIS A 78 6.44 0.95 -6.37
C HIS A 78 5.53 1.48 -5.26
N HIS A 79 6.10 1.97 -4.17
CA HIS A 79 5.36 2.49 -3.03
C HIS A 79 4.56 3.73 -3.42
N LEU A 80 3.30 3.79 -2.98
CA LEU A 80 2.44 4.96 -3.12
C LEU A 80 2.31 5.68 -1.77
N ASP A 81 1.78 4.98 -0.78
CA ASP A 81 1.46 5.55 0.53
C ASP A 81 1.63 4.50 1.61
N SER A 82 2.08 4.90 2.80
CA SER A 82 1.94 4.10 4.03
C SER A 82 1.55 4.97 5.20
N GLU A 83 0.65 4.50 6.06
CA GLU A 83 0.17 5.22 7.25
C GLU A 83 -0.06 4.28 8.43
N LEU A 84 0.35 4.72 9.64
CA LEU A 84 0.08 4.01 10.89
C LEU A 84 -1.36 4.23 11.32
N MET A 85 -2.25 3.38 10.83
CA MET A 85 -3.65 3.40 11.20
C MET A 85 -4.31 2.06 10.91
N MET A 86 -5.33 1.74 11.71
CA MET A 86 -6.23 0.64 11.41
C MET A 86 -7.07 1.00 10.20
N THR A 87 -7.05 0.14 9.17
CA THR A 87 -7.75 0.42 7.92
C THR A 87 -8.46 -0.81 7.39
N ARG A 88 -9.58 -0.53 6.70
CA ARG A 88 -10.24 -1.45 5.79
C ARG A 88 -10.17 -0.88 4.38
N THR A 89 -10.04 -1.72 3.38
CA THR A 89 -10.14 -1.30 1.98
C THR A 89 -11.48 -1.74 1.41
N ASP A 90 -12.34 -0.78 1.08
CA ASP A 90 -13.62 -1.00 0.42
C ASP A 90 -13.41 -1.00 -1.10
N VAL A 91 -13.94 -2.00 -1.79
CA VAL A 91 -13.76 -2.18 -3.23
C VAL A 91 -15.10 -2.01 -3.94
N THR A 92 -15.17 -1.02 -4.84
CA THR A 92 -16.36 -0.74 -5.64
C THR A 92 -16.05 -0.98 -7.11
N PHE A 93 -16.89 -1.75 -7.78
CA PHE A 93 -16.86 -1.92 -9.23
C PHE A 93 -17.79 -0.90 -9.89
N GLU A 94 -17.24 -0.04 -10.72
CA GLU A 94 -17.98 0.95 -11.51
C GLU A 94 -17.88 0.60 -13.00
N PRO A 95 -18.75 1.15 -13.85
CA PRO A 95 -18.57 1.03 -15.30
C PRO A 95 -17.17 1.51 -15.69
N HIS A 96 -16.38 0.63 -16.31
CA HIS A 96 -15.02 0.91 -16.81
C HIS A 96 -13.92 1.12 -15.75
N LYS A 97 -14.20 1.04 -14.44
CA LYS A 97 -13.15 1.13 -13.42
C LYS A 97 -13.43 0.35 -12.12
N ILE A 98 -12.36 0.02 -11.37
CA ILE A 98 -12.41 -0.36 -9.96
C ILE A 98 -11.97 0.84 -9.12
N LYS A 99 -12.71 1.10 -8.04
CA LYS A 99 -12.34 2.06 -7.01
C LYS A 99 -12.00 1.32 -5.72
N TYR A 100 -10.83 1.61 -5.17
CA TYR A 100 -10.35 1.11 -3.88
C TYR A 100 -10.33 2.27 -2.88
N SER A 101 -11.24 2.23 -1.90
CA SER A 101 -11.36 3.28 -0.88
C SER A 101 -10.78 2.76 0.43
N VAL A 102 -9.69 3.38 0.90
CA VAL A 102 -9.09 3.06 2.18
C VAL A 102 -9.81 3.85 3.25
N VAL A 103 -10.41 3.14 4.20
CA VAL A 103 -11.21 3.70 5.27
C VAL A 103 -10.45 3.51 6.57
N ASN A 104 -10.25 4.60 7.30
CA ASN A 104 -9.75 4.53 8.68
C ASN A 104 -10.83 3.87 9.55
N ALA A 105 -10.49 2.75 10.18
CA ALA A 105 -11.45 1.91 10.89
C ALA A 105 -12.02 2.57 12.16
N ASP A 106 -11.28 3.49 12.78
CA ASP A 106 -11.73 4.16 14.00
C ASP A 106 -12.72 5.29 13.68
N SER A 107 -12.38 6.12 12.70
CA SER A 107 -13.16 7.30 12.32
C SER A 107 -14.22 7.04 11.25
N GLN A 108 -14.17 5.87 10.60
CA GLN A 108 -14.98 5.51 9.43
C GLN A 108 -14.85 6.48 8.25
N LYS A 109 -13.78 7.30 8.22
CA LYS A 109 -13.52 8.24 7.13
C LYS A 109 -12.67 7.59 6.05
N VAL A 110 -13.02 7.86 4.80
CA VAL A 110 -12.15 7.56 3.66
C VAL A 110 -10.91 8.44 3.76
N VAL A 111 -9.73 7.81 3.77
CA VAL A 111 -8.43 8.48 3.85
C VAL A 111 -7.69 8.45 2.52
N HIS A 112 -7.86 7.40 1.72
CA HIS A 112 -7.30 7.29 0.37
C HIS A 112 -8.30 6.71 -0.60
N VAL A 113 -8.17 7.09 -1.87
CA VAL A 113 -8.93 6.52 -2.99
C VAL A 113 -7.95 6.23 -4.12
N TYR A 114 -7.96 4.99 -4.60
CA TYR A 114 -7.22 4.56 -5.78
C TYR A 114 -8.19 4.08 -6.84
N GLU A 115 -7.94 4.44 -8.09
CA GLU A 115 -8.79 4.05 -9.22
C GLU A 115 -7.99 3.28 -10.26
N GLN A 116 -8.65 2.31 -10.88
CA GLN A 116 -8.07 1.49 -11.93
C GLN A 116 -9.06 1.28 -13.07
N GLU A 117 -8.74 1.77 -14.25
CA GLU A 117 -9.50 1.54 -15.47
C GLU A 117 -9.27 0.12 -16.03
N PHE A 118 -10.27 -0.43 -16.73
CA PHE A 118 -10.24 -1.78 -17.32
C PHE A 118 -9.76 -1.81 -18.77
#